data_AF-A0A2M7EFQ0-F1
#
_entry.id   AF-A0A2M7EFQ0-F1
#
_cell.length_a   1.000
_cell.length_b   1.000
_cell.length_c   1.000
_cell.angle_alpha   90.00
_cell.angle_beta   90.00
_cell.angle_gamma   90.00
#
_symmetry.space_group_name_H-M   'P 1'
#
loop_
_entity.id
_entity.type
_entity.pdbx_description
1 polymer ?
#
loop_
_entity_poly.entity_id
_entity_poly.type
_entity_poly.pdbx_seq_one_letter_code
_entity_poly.pdbx_strand_id
1 'polypeptide(L)'
;MLATIKMDEKIIEILKEFGLALVEKQHQFFVDEGIDNSEHIPAIKRIASTSYQYLTAKGVNPKISAKVKKDLLNHARELFIKEWMTPLDEDEEPLDEEEARRTFDQCLKKKND
;
A
#
# COMPACT_ATOMS: atom_id res chain seq x y z
N MET A 1 12.09 17.43 27.19
CA MET A 1 10.66 17.24 26.91
C MET A 1 10.45 17.66 25.47
N LEU A 2 10.29 16.72 24.53
CA LEU A 2 10.08 17.08 23.11
C LEU A 2 8.67 17.63 22.96
N ALA A 3 8.55 18.85 22.45
CA ALA A 3 7.26 19.45 22.16
C ALA A 3 6.54 18.59 21.12
N THR A 4 5.37 18.07 21.48
CA THR A 4 4.48 17.39 20.53
C THR A 4 4.00 18.43 19.53
N ILE A 5 4.63 18.48 18.35
CA ILE A 5 4.14 19.31 17.26
C ILE A 5 2.81 18.68 16.82
N LYS A 6 1.71 19.36 17.15
CA LYS A 6 0.40 18.99 16.62
C LYS A 6 0.42 19.31 15.13
N MET A 7 0.70 18.31 14.31
CA MET A 7 0.71 18.47 12.87
C MET A 7 -0.71 18.75 12.38
N ASP A 8 -0.85 19.74 11.51
CA ASP A 8 -2.13 20.14 10.93
C ASP A 8 -2.77 18.96 10.18
N GLU A 9 -4.09 18.78 10.32
CA GLU A 9 -4.85 17.75 9.63
C GLU A 9 -4.68 17.83 8.11
N LYS A 10 -4.56 19.06 7.56
CA LYS A 10 -4.29 19.29 6.15
C LYS A 10 -2.92 18.76 5.71
N ILE A 11 -1.90 18.85 6.57
CA ILE A 11 -0.58 18.29 6.28
C ILE A 11 -0.64 16.76 6.27
N ILE A 12 -1.41 16.17 7.19
CA ILE A 12 -1.63 14.71 7.23
C ILE A 12 -2.32 14.24 5.95
N GLU A 13 -3.32 14.99 5.48
CA GLU A 13 -4.01 14.72 4.21
C GLU A 13 -3.07 14.78 3.01
N ILE A 14 -2.27 15.84 2.88
CA ILE A 14 -1.25 15.97 1.81
C ILE A 14 -0.28 14.78 1.84
N LEU A 15 0.18 14.37 3.03
CA LEU A 15 1.09 13.23 3.16
C LEU A 15 0.42 11.90 2.77
N LYS A 16 -0.89 11.75 3.07
CA LYS A 16 -1.66 10.61 2.62
C LYS A 16 -1.80 10.60 1.10
N GLU A 17 -2.18 11.73 0.48
CA GLU A 17 -2.30 11.88 -0.98
C GLU A 17 -0.97 11.57 -1.67
N PHE A 18 0.15 12.10 -1.16
CA PHE A 18 1.48 11.78 -1.66
C PHE A 18 1.80 10.29 -1.51
N GLY A 19 1.45 9.68 -0.38
CA GLY A 19 1.61 8.25 -0.18
C GLY A 19 0.79 7.40 -1.17
N LEU A 20 -0.44 7.83 -1.49
CA LEU A 20 -1.28 7.15 -2.49
C LEU A 20 -0.65 7.24 -3.88
N ALA A 21 -0.17 8.42 -4.28
CA ALA A 21 0.53 8.60 -5.55
C ALA A 21 1.81 7.74 -5.65
N LEU A 22 2.55 7.58 -4.55
CA LEU A 22 3.70 6.68 -4.49
C LEU A 22 3.29 5.21 -4.64
N VAL A 23 2.21 4.78 -4.00
CA VAL A 23 1.67 3.41 -4.15
C VAL A 23 1.26 3.15 -5.60
N GLU A 24 0.55 4.08 -6.24
CA GLU A 24 0.17 3.98 -7.65
C GLU A 24 1.38 3.90 -8.57
N LYS A 25 2.35 4.80 -8.39
CA LYS A 25 3.55 4.80 -9.22
C LYS A 25 4.35 3.52 -9.07
N GLN A 26 4.45 3.02 -7.84
CA GLN A 26 5.13 1.77 -7.55
C GLN A 26 4.38 0.57 -8.15
N HIS A 27 3.06 0.54 -8.04
CA HIS A 27 2.21 -0.49 -8.65
C HIS A 27 2.37 -0.52 -10.17
N GLN A 28 2.30 0.63 -10.84
CA GLN A 28 2.50 0.72 -12.29
C GLN A 28 3.87 0.19 -12.73
N PHE A 29 4.94 0.55 -12.00
CA PHE A 29 6.27 0.00 -12.27
C PHE A 29 6.30 -1.53 -12.20
N PHE A 30 5.57 -2.14 -11.26
CA PHE A 30 5.51 -3.59 -11.15
C PHE A 30 4.72 -4.24 -12.28
N VAL A 31 3.63 -3.62 -12.74
CA VAL A 31 2.86 -4.05 -13.90
C VAL A 31 3.72 -3.98 -15.17
N ASP A 32 4.38 -2.86 -15.40
CA ASP A 32 5.21 -2.62 -16.59
C ASP A 32 6.40 -3.61 -16.68
N GLU A 33 7.02 -3.92 -15.54
CA GLU A 33 8.21 -4.78 -15.46
C GLU A 33 7.89 -6.27 -15.21
N GLY A 34 6.60 -6.62 -15.05
CA GLY A 34 6.17 -8.01 -14.79
C GLY A 34 6.74 -8.61 -13.51
N ILE A 35 6.88 -7.81 -12.45
CA ILE A 35 7.54 -8.22 -11.20
C ILE A 35 6.62 -9.09 -10.34
N ASP A 36 7.20 -10.10 -9.70
CA ASP A 36 6.49 -11.06 -8.86
C ASP A 36 5.83 -10.42 -7.63
N ASN A 37 4.66 -10.97 -7.26
CA ASN A 37 3.85 -10.53 -6.12
C ASN A 37 4.58 -10.59 -4.77
N SER A 38 5.53 -11.52 -4.63
CA SER A 38 6.41 -11.66 -3.46
C SER A 38 7.42 -10.52 -3.31
N GLU A 39 7.66 -9.72 -4.35
CA GLU A 39 8.48 -8.52 -4.29
C GLU A 39 7.63 -7.25 -4.28
N HIS A 40 6.58 -7.23 -5.11
CA HIS A 40 5.65 -6.12 -5.26
C HIS A 40 4.95 -5.74 -3.95
N ILE A 41 4.26 -6.68 -3.34
CA ILE A 41 3.42 -6.42 -2.17
C ILE A 41 4.28 -5.98 -0.96
N PRO A 42 5.44 -6.58 -0.70
CA PRO A 42 6.29 -6.09 0.38
C PRO A 42 6.91 -4.72 0.12
N ALA A 43 7.14 -4.31 -1.14
CA ALA A 43 7.56 -2.94 -1.43
C ALA A 43 6.48 -1.92 -1.05
N ILE A 44 5.22 -2.20 -1.37
CA ILE A 44 4.11 -1.33 -0.97
C ILE A 44 3.96 -1.31 0.56
N LYS A 45 4.12 -2.46 1.22
CA LYS A 45 4.14 -2.54 2.69
C LYS A 45 5.21 -1.64 3.31
N ARG A 46 6.39 -1.52 2.67
CA ARG A 46 7.44 -0.59 3.10
C ARG A 46 6.96 0.85 3.00
N ILE A 47 6.39 1.28 1.86
CA ILE A 47 5.83 2.63 1.69
C ILE A 47 4.84 2.96 2.83
N ALA A 48 3.83 2.12 3.03
CA ALA A 48 2.81 2.35 4.05
C ALA A 48 3.37 2.33 5.49
N SER A 49 4.38 1.49 5.75
CA SER A 49 5.05 1.43 7.05
C SER A 49 5.94 2.64 7.30
N THR A 50 6.61 3.15 6.27
CA THR A 50 7.40 4.38 6.33
C THR A 50 6.51 5.59 6.61
N SER A 51 5.34 5.69 5.97
CA SER A 51 4.36 6.75 6.27
C SER A 51 3.92 6.72 7.74
N TYR A 52 3.61 5.53 8.28
CA TYR A 52 3.28 5.37 9.71
C TYR A 52 4.42 5.83 10.63
N GLN A 53 5.63 5.36 10.36
CA GLN A 53 6.82 5.68 11.17
C GLN A 53 7.11 7.19 11.14
N TYR A 54 7.02 7.80 9.95
CA TYR A 54 7.23 9.23 9.78
C TYR A 54 6.22 10.06 10.58
N LEU A 55 4.92 9.79 10.42
CA LEU A 55 3.86 10.51 11.14
C LEU A 55 4.01 10.37 12.66
N THR A 56 4.30 9.16 13.13
CA THR A 56 4.53 8.89 14.56
C THR A 56 5.76 9.63 15.08
N ALA A 57 6.86 9.64 14.33
CA ALA A 57 8.08 10.38 14.69
C ALA A 57 7.86 11.91 14.71
N LYS A 58 6.88 12.42 13.96
CA LYS A 58 6.46 13.83 13.98
C LYS A 58 5.45 14.16 15.09
N GLY A 59 5.10 13.21 15.95
CA GLY A 59 4.19 13.42 17.08
C GLY A 59 2.70 13.30 16.73
N VAL A 60 2.36 12.79 15.54
CA VAL A 60 0.97 12.49 15.17
C VAL A 60 0.46 11.31 16.01
N ASN A 61 -0.81 11.37 16.40
CA ASN A 61 -1.48 10.31 17.15
C ASN A 61 -1.31 8.95 16.44
N PRO A 62 -0.83 7.90 17.12
CA PRO A 62 -0.63 6.58 16.52
C PRO A 62 -1.86 5.98 15.84
N LYS A 63 -3.08 6.30 16.31
CA LYS A 63 -4.34 5.86 15.66
C LYS A 63 -4.53 6.53 14.29
N ILE A 64 -4.18 7.81 14.18
CA ILE A 64 -4.25 8.55 12.91
C ILE A 64 -3.17 8.03 11.96
N SER A 65 -1.93 7.86 12.44
CA SER A 65 -0.84 7.28 11.66
C SER A 65 -1.20 5.87 11.16
N ALA A 66 -1.81 5.04 12.01
CA ALA A 66 -2.27 3.70 11.64
C ALA A 66 -3.41 3.74 10.62
N LYS A 67 -4.31 4.73 10.70
CA LYS A 67 -5.35 4.95 9.69
C LYS A 67 -4.72 5.26 8.33
N VAL A 68 -3.76 6.19 8.26
CA VAL A 68 -3.05 6.50 6.99
C VAL A 68 -2.40 5.25 6.40
N LYS A 69 -1.67 4.47 7.22
CA LYS A 69 -1.08 3.20 6.78
C LYS A 69 -2.13 2.23 6.23
N LYS A 70 -3.26 2.08 6.91
CA LYS A 70 -4.35 1.21 6.48
C LYS A 70 -4.95 1.67 5.16
N ASP A 71 -5.18 2.96 5.01
CA ASP A 71 -5.73 3.55 3.78
C ASP A 71 -4.80 3.28 2.58
N LEU A 72 -3.48 3.44 2.75
CA LEU A 72 -2.49 3.13 1.71
C LEU A 72 -2.48 1.64 1.32
N LEU A 73 -2.56 0.74 2.30
CA LEU A 73 -2.60 -0.71 2.03
C LEU A 73 -3.92 -1.14 1.38
N ASN A 74 -5.03 -0.53 1.76
CA ASN A 74 -6.33 -0.80 1.14
C ASN A 74 -6.32 -0.36 -0.33
N HIS A 75 -5.82 0.85 -0.61
CA HIS A 75 -5.68 1.36 -1.98
C HIS A 75 -4.80 0.44 -2.83
N ALA A 76 -3.65 0.02 -2.30
CA ALA A 76 -2.76 -0.93 -2.95
C ALA A 76 -3.45 -2.26 -3.30
N ARG A 77 -4.26 -2.78 -2.39
CA ARG A 77 -5.02 -4.02 -2.61
C ARG A 77 -6.09 -3.83 -3.68
N GLU A 78 -6.76 -2.68 -3.71
CA GLU A 78 -7.74 -2.35 -4.75
C GLU A 78 -7.09 -2.29 -6.13
N LEU A 79 -5.93 -1.64 -6.26
CA LEU A 79 -5.14 -1.63 -7.49
C LEU A 79 -4.73 -3.06 -7.90
N PHE A 80 -4.18 -3.83 -6.97
CA PHE A 80 -3.77 -5.21 -7.20
C PHE A 80 -4.91 -6.08 -7.72
N ILE A 81 -6.07 -6.04 -7.07
CA ILE A 81 -7.24 -6.81 -7.48
C ILE A 81 -7.71 -6.34 -8.86
N LYS A 82 -7.76 -5.03 -9.10
CA LYS A 82 -8.18 -4.49 -10.39
C LYS A 82 -7.27 -4.99 -11.51
N GLU A 83 -5.96 -4.98 -11.30
CA GLU A 83 -5.00 -5.49 -12.27
C GLU A 83 -5.18 -7.00 -12.49
N TRP A 84 -5.28 -7.77 -11.41
CA TRP A 84 -5.52 -9.21 -11.47
C TRP A 84 -6.79 -9.57 -12.24
N MET A 85 -7.84 -8.75 -12.08
CA MET A 85 -9.13 -8.95 -12.76
C MET A 85 -9.15 -8.38 -14.19
N THR A 86 -8.02 -7.96 -14.73
CA THR A 86 -7.91 -7.53 -16.13
C THR A 86 -7.71 -8.76 -17.01
N PRO A 87 -8.65 -9.10 -17.91
CA PRO A 87 -8.55 -10.28 -18.75
C PRO A 87 -7.41 -10.12 -19.76
N LEU A 88 -6.59 -11.15 -19.89
CA LEU A 88 -5.61 -11.27 -20.97
C LEU A 88 -6.24 -12.06 -22.13
N ASP A 89 -5.85 -11.72 -23.37
CA ASP A 89 -6.40 -12.35 -24.59
C ASP A 89 -6.18 -13.88 -24.64
N GLU A 90 -5.29 -14.41 -23.81
CA GLU A 90 -4.89 -15.82 -23.74
C GLU A 90 -5.36 -16.54 -22.45
N ASP A 91 -6.14 -15.89 -21.59
CA ASP A 91 -6.58 -16.52 -20.34
C ASP A 91 -7.69 -17.55 -20.58
N GLU A 92 -7.34 -18.83 -20.49
CA GLU A 92 -8.30 -19.94 -20.48
C GLU A 92 -8.96 -20.14 -19.11
N GLU A 93 -8.36 -19.62 -18.04
CA GLU A 93 -8.86 -19.75 -16.67
C GLU A 93 -9.74 -18.55 -16.25
N PRO A 94 -10.82 -18.81 -15.48
CA PRO A 94 -11.64 -17.73 -14.96
C PRO A 94 -10.90 -16.93 -13.87
N LEU A 95 -10.95 -15.61 -13.99
CA LEU A 95 -10.39 -14.69 -13.00
C LEU A 95 -11.14 -14.80 -11.65
N ASP A 96 -10.38 -14.97 -10.55
CA ASP A 96 -10.92 -15.09 -9.18
C ASP A 96 -10.46 -13.93 -8.28
N GLU A 97 -11.39 -13.04 -7.94
CA GLU A 97 -11.16 -11.91 -7.05
C GLU A 97 -10.78 -12.37 -5.62
N GLU A 98 -11.34 -13.48 -5.14
CA GLU A 98 -11.04 -14.00 -3.81
C GLU A 98 -9.61 -14.56 -3.74
N GLU A 99 -9.16 -15.19 -4.83
CA GLU A 99 -7.77 -15.59 -4.97
C GLU A 99 -6.84 -14.37 -4.94
N ALA A 100 -7.13 -13.32 -5.71
CA ALA A 100 -6.35 -12.08 -5.71
C ALA A 100 -6.24 -11.49 -4.28
N ARG A 101 -7.37 -11.40 -3.57
CA ARG A 101 -7.42 -10.92 -2.18
C ARG A 101 -6.56 -11.77 -1.26
N ARG A 102 -6.66 -13.09 -1.35
CA ARG A 102 -5.88 -14.03 -0.53
C ARG A 102 -4.39 -13.92 -0.81
N THR A 103 -3.99 -13.89 -2.08
CA THR A 103 -2.59 -13.73 -2.50
C THR A 103 -2.01 -12.45 -1.95
N PHE A 104 -2.75 -11.34 -2.06
CA PHE A 104 -2.34 -10.07 -1.48
C PHE A 104 -2.08 -10.16 0.02
N ASP A 105 -3.08 -10.66 0.77
CA ASP A 105 -3.01 -10.78 2.23
C ASP A 105 -1.90 -11.75 2.69
N GLN A 106 -1.62 -12.81 1.93
CA GLN A 106 -0.54 -13.75 2.24
C GLN A 106 0.83 -13.11 2.09
N CYS A 107 1.10 -12.44 0.96
CA CYS A 107 2.35 -11.72 0.75
C CYS A 107 2.54 -10.59 1.76
N LEU A 108 1.46 -9.89 2.15
CA LEU A 108 1.52 -8.85 3.17
C LEU A 108 1.94 -9.40 4.55
N LYS A 109 1.57 -10.64 4.88
CA LYS A 109 1.92 -11.31 6.14
C LYS A 109 3.33 -11.89 6.16
N LYS A 110 3.94 -12.18 5.00
CA LYS A 110 5.33 -12.63 4.94
C LYS A 110 6.25 -11.57 5.58
N LYS A 111 7.17 -12.03 6.43
CA LYS A 111 8.29 -11.20 6.88
C LYS A 111 9.26 -11.15 5.72
N ASN A 112 9.70 -9.95 5.35
CA ASN A 112 10.88 -9.85 4.51
C ASN A 112 12.04 -10.15 5.44
N ASP A 113 12.71 -11.27 5.20
CA ASP A 113 13.97 -11.61 5.86
C ASP A 113 15.08 -10.63 5.43
#